data_AF-B1WTT4-F1
#
_entry.id   AF-B1WTT4-F1
#
_cell.length_a   1.000
_cell.length_b   1.000
_cell.length_c   1.000
_cell.angle_alpha   90.00
_cell.angle_beta   90.00
_cell.angle_gamma   90.00
#
_symmetry.space_group_name_H-M   'P 1'
#
loop_
_entity.id
_entity.type
_entity.pdbx_description
1 polymer ?
#
loop_
_entity_poly.entity_id
_entity_poly.type
_entity_poly.pdbx_seq_one_letter_code
_entity_poly.pdbx_strand_id
1 'polypeptide(L)'
;MPDIVDIAVNTEGFETLVTAVKTANLVDALKGEGPFTVFAPNDAAFAKLPPGTIQTLVQNVPQLARILTYHVVPGKLMKADLAKVNSVISLEGSPISIDCSDGFEVKNATVLAADIEADNGVIHVIDNVILMG
;
A
#
# COMPACT_ATOMS: atom_id res chain seq x y z
N MET A 1 -18.94 -4.44 -4.60
CA MET A 1 -18.41 -3.10 -4.25
C MET A 1 -17.26 -2.79 -5.20
N PRO A 2 -16.78 -1.53 -5.30
CA PRO A 2 -15.51 -1.29 -5.97
C PRO A 2 -14.38 -2.03 -5.24
N ASP A 3 -13.50 -2.70 -5.98
CA ASP A 3 -12.29 -3.31 -5.44
C ASP A 3 -11.20 -2.26 -5.17
N ILE A 4 -10.10 -2.67 -4.54
CA ILE A 4 -8.99 -1.78 -4.19
C ILE A 4 -8.48 -1.00 -5.41
N VAL A 5 -8.43 -1.63 -6.59
CA VAL A 5 -7.95 -0.97 -7.81
C VAL A 5 -8.98 0.04 -8.30
N ASP A 6 -10.27 -0.29 -8.27
CA ASP A 6 -11.32 0.67 -8.62
C ASP A 6 -11.34 1.88 -7.69
N ILE A 7 -11.18 1.69 -6.38
CA ILE A 7 -11.10 2.81 -5.43
C ILE A 7 -9.89 3.69 -5.72
N ALA A 8 -8.71 3.10 -5.97
CA ALA A 8 -7.52 3.84 -6.34
C ALA A 8 -7.68 4.59 -7.67
N VAL A 9 -8.33 3.99 -8.67
CA VAL A 9 -8.60 4.64 -9.97
C VAL A 9 -9.57 5.81 -9.83
N ASN A 10 -10.57 5.70 -8.96
CA ASN A 10 -11.57 6.75 -8.74
C ASN A 10 -11.11 7.83 -7.76
N THR A 11 -9.93 7.69 -7.16
CA THR A 11 -9.42 8.65 -6.18
C THR A 11 -8.27 9.45 -6.79
N GLU A 12 -8.44 10.77 -6.86
CA GLU A 12 -7.41 11.68 -7.31
C GLU A 12 -6.16 11.56 -6.42
N GLY A 13 -4.98 11.43 -7.03
CA GLY A 13 -3.73 11.24 -6.29
C GLY A 13 -3.24 9.79 -6.21
N PHE A 14 -3.83 8.82 -6.92
CA PHE A 14 -3.35 7.43 -6.96
C PHE A 14 -3.01 6.94 -8.37
N GLU A 15 -2.92 7.84 -9.35
CA GLU A 15 -2.67 7.47 -10.76
C GLU A 15 -1.33 6.72 -10.92
N THR A 16 -0.31 7.16 -10.16
CA THR A 16 1.02 6.51 -10.14
C THR A 16 0.94 5.08 -9.59
N LEU A 17 0.20 4.88 -8.50
CA LEU A 17 -0.01 3.56 -7.88
C LEU A 17 -0.73 2.62 -8.85
N VAL A 18 -1.82 3.08 -9.47
CA VAL A 18 -2.60 2.29 -10.43
C VAL A 18 -1.74 1.86 -11.62
N THR A 19 -0.94 2.79 -12.15
CA THR A 19 -0.02 2.51 -13.26
C THR A 19 1.03 1.49 -12.85
N ALA A 20 1.58 1.62 -11.63
CA ALA A 20 2.51 0.66 -11.07
C ALA A 20 1.91 -0.75 -10.93
N VAL A 21 0.72 -0.86 -10.34
CA VAL A 21 0.02 -2.14 -10.14
C VAL A 21 -0.28 -2.82 -11.48
N LYS A 22 -0.72 -2.06 -12.48
CA LYS A 22 -0.95 -2.55 -13.85
C LYS A 22 0.35 -3.04 -14.49
N THR A 23 1.45 -2.30 -14.31
CA THR A 23 2.77 -2.62 -14.87
C THR A 23 3.37 -3.87 -14.21
N ALA A 24 3.17 -4.02 -12.89
CA ALA A 24 3.59 -5.19 -12.13
C ALA A 24 2.72 -6.43 -12.36
N ASN A 25 1.64 -6.30 -13.14
CA ASN A 25 0.63 -7.33 -13.34
C ASN A 25 0.07 -7.90 -12.02
N LEU A 26 -0.07 -7.03 -11.01
CA LEU A 26 -0.61 -7.36 -9.70
C LEU A 26 -2.09 -7.04 -9.57
N VAL A 27 -2.73 -6.53 -10.62
CA VAL A 27 -4.17 -6.26 -10.65
C VAL A 27 -4.94 -7.53 -10.32
N ASP A 28 -4.63 -8.66 -10.96
CA ASP A 28 -5.30 -9.94 -10.71
C ASP A 28 -5.01 -10.49 -9.31
N ALA A 29 -3.78 -10.30 -8.81
CA ALA A 29 -3.40 -10.73 -7.46
C ALA A 29 -4.14 -9.94 -6.38
N LEU A 30 -4.25 -8.62 -6.58
CA LEU A 30 -5.00 -7.75 -5.66
C LEU A 30 -6.50 -8.02 -5.76
N LYS A 31 -7.05 -8.25 -6.97
CA LYS A 31 -8.46 -8.65 -7.17
C LYS A 31 -8.78 -10.09 -6.74
N GLY A 32 -7.79 -10.86 -6.26
CA GLY A 32 -7.96 -12.25 -5.85
C GLY A 32 -8.82 -12.42 -4.59
N GLU A 33 -9.18 -13.68 -4.29
CA GLU A 33 -9.95 -14.02 -3.09
C GLU A 33 -9.12 -13.84 -1.82
N GLY A 34 -9.34 -12.74 -1.13
CA GLY A 34 -8.90 -12.57 0.24
C GLY A 34 -9.39 -11.24 0.80
N PRO A 35 -9.49 -11.10 2.12
CA PRO A 35 -9.30 -9.79 2.70
C PRO A 35 -7.80 -9.45 2.69
N PHE A 36 -7.44 -8.39 1.97
CA PHE A 36 -6.10 -7.82 2.00
C PHE A 36 -6.11 -6.45 2.65
N THR A 37 -5.04 -6.10 3.35
CA THR A 37 -4.83 -4.75 3.84
C THR A 37 -3.77 -4.09 2.97
N VAL A 38 -4.14 -3.03 2.25
CA VAL A 38 -3.27 -2.34 1.29
C VAL A 38 -2.93 -0.96 1.81
N PHE A 39 -1.65 -0.70 1.99
CA PHE A 39 -1.15 0.63 2.28
C PHE A 39 -0.92 1.36 0.94
N ALA A 40 -1.81 2.28 0.58
CA ALA A 40 -1.77 2.99 -0.68
C ALA A 40 -1.09 4.36 -0.49
N PRO A 41 0.13 4.58 -1.00
CA PRO A 41 0.73 5.90 -1.05
C PRO A 41 0.01 6.81 -2.05
N ASN A 42 -0.22 8.06 -1.67
CA ASN A 42 -0.72 9.09 -2.60
C ASN A 42 0.41 9.67 -3.49
N ASP A 43 0.05 10.46 -4.50
CA ASP A 43 1.02 11.05 -5.43
C ASP A 43 2.01 11.99 -4.72
N ALA A 44 1.62 12.58 -3.58
CA ALA A 44 2.54 13.35 -2.74
C ALA A 44 3.62 12.46 -2.09
N ALA A 45 3.25 11.26 -1.65
CA ALA A 45 4.19 10.25 -1.15
C ALA A 45 5.20 9.84 -2.23
N PHE A 46 4.70 9.64 -3.45
CA PHE A 46 5.53 9.38 -4.62
C PHE A 46 6.45 10.58 -4.92
N ALA A 47 5.96 11.82 -4.82
CA ALA A 47 6.76 13.02 -5.04
C ALA A 47 7.87 13.23 -4.00
N LYS A 48 7.71 12.69 -2.78
CA LYS A 48 8.77 12.71 -1.74
C LYS A 48 9.90 11.73 -2.03
N LEU A 49 9.69 10.72 -2.88
CA LEU A 49 10.75 9.82 -3.27
C LEU A 49 11.80 10.54 -4.13
N PRO A 50 13.07 10.12 -4.06
CA PRO A 50 14.11 10.68 -4.90
C PRO A 50 13.72 10.63 -6.38
N PRO A 51 13.98 11.70 -7.16
CA PRO A 51 13.74 11.69 -8.59
C PRO A 51 14.55 10.57 -9.23
N GLY A 52 13.85 9.66 -9.93
CA GLY A 52 14.44 8.46 -10.53
C GLY A 52 14.05 7.15 -9.85
N THR A 53 13.62 7.15 -8.59
CA THR A 53 13.14 5.94 -7.92
C THR A 53 11.91 5.39 -8.63
N ILE A 54 10.87 6.20 -8.82
CA ILE A 54 9.65 5.77 -9.52
C ILE A 54 9.96 5.30 -10.93
N GLN A 55 10.79 6.04 -11.67
CA GLN A 55 11.16 5.66 -13.03
C GLN A 55 11.88 4.31 -13.05
N THR A 56 12.76 4.07 -12.08
CA THR A 56 13.43 2.78 -11.89
C THR A 56 12.42 1.69 -11.54
N LEU A 57 11.46 1.96 -10.66
CA LEU A 57 10.44 0.99 -10.26
C LEU A 57 9.51 0.64 -11.42
N VAL A 58 9.04 1.62 -12.19
CA VAL A 58 8.18 1.40 -13.36
C VAL A 58 8.95 0.66 -14.46
N GLN A 59 10.27 0.88 -14.60
CA GLN A 59 11.11 0.11 -15.52
C GLN A 59 11.45 -1.30 -14.98
N ASN A 60 11.51 -1.49 -13.66
CA ASN A 60 11.83 -2.75 -13.01
C ASN A 60 10.59 -3.43 -12.44
N VAL A 61 9.80 -4.04 -13.32
CA VAL A 61 8.64 -4.91 -12.99
C VAL A 61 8.89 -5.84 -11.79
N PRO A 62 10.00 -6.61 -11.69
CA PRO A 62 10.22 -7.49 -10.54
C PRO A 62 10.42 -6.74 -9.21
N GLN A 63 11.07 -5.56 -9.22
CA GLN A 63 11.19 -4.73 -8.02
C GLN A 63 9.85 -4.10 -7.66
N LEU A 64 9.10 -3.65 -8.67
CA LEU A 64 7.77 -3.07 -8.50
C LEU A 64 6.81 -4.08 -7.86
N ALA A 65 6.77 -5.30 -8.39
CA ALA A 65 5.95 -6.37 -7.83
C ALA A 65 6.31 -6.62 -6.37
N ARG A 66 7.61 -6.72 -6.06
CA ARG A 66 8.12 -6.84 -4.70
C ARG A 66 7.61 -5.70 -3.80
N ILE A 67 7.76 -4.44 -4.21
CA ILE A 67 7.34 -3.28 -3.41
C ILE A 67 5.83 -3.26 -3.21
N LEU A 68 5.06 -3.57 -4.24
CA LEU A 68 3.61 -3.65 -4.15
C LEU A 68 3.18 -4.76 -3.19
N THR A 69 3.79 -5.95 -3.28
CA THR A 69 3.55 -7.03 -2.29
C THR A 69 4.01 -6.66 -0.88
N TYR A 70 4.94 -5.72 -0.74
CA TYR A 70 5.35 -5.18 0.55
C TYR A 70 4.34 -4.19 1.14
N HIS A 71 3.61 -3.46 0.29
CA HIS A 71 2.49 -2.61 0.71
C HIS A 71 1.20 -3.39 1.00
N VAL A 72 1.17 -4.68 0.65
CA VAL A 72 0.03 -5.57 0.88
C VAL A 72 0.31 -6.41 2.10
N VAL A 73 -0.66 -6.49 3.01
CA VAL A 73 -0.64 -7.38 4.16
C VAL A 73 -1.80 -8.35 4.04
N PRO A 74 -1.58 -9.67 4.12
CA PRO A 74 -2.66 -10.64 4.12
C PRO A 74 -3.51 -10.49 5.40
N GLY A 75 -4.83 -10.44 5.24
CA GLY A 75 -5.80 -10.26 6.33
C GLY A 75 -6.50 -8.90 6.30
N LYS A 76 -7.68 -8.82 6.93
CA LYS A 76 -8.42 -7.57 7.15
C LYS A 76 -7.92 -6.95 8.46
N LEU A 77 -7.01 -5.99 8.37
CA LEU A 77 -6.49 -5.28 9.54
C LEU A 77 -6.94 -3.83 9.47
N MET A 78 -7.89 -3.50 10.32
CA MET A 78 -8.35 -2.13 10.53
C MET A 78 -7.36 -1.37 11.41
N LYS A 79 -7.44 -0.05 11.45
CA LYS A 79 -6.62 0.79 12.32
C LYS A 79 -6.70 0.34 13.78
N ALA A 80 -7.87 -0.07 14.24
CA ALA A 80 -8.06 -0.58 15.60
C ALA A 80 -7.30 -1.89 15.88
N ASP A 81 -7.07 -2.73 14.87
CA ASP A 81 -6.30 -3.96 15.00
C ASP A 81 -4.81 -3.68 14.84
N LEU A 82 -4.46 -2.82 13.90
CA LEU A 82 -3.09 -2.32 13.69
C LEU A 82 -2.58 -1.56 14.92
N ALA A 83 -3.45 -0.90 15.69
CA ALA A 83 -3.08 -0.25 16.96
C ALA A 83 -2.82 -1.21 18.13
N LYS A 84 -3.22 -2.50 18.01
CA LYS A 84 -2.94 -3.53 19.02
C LYS A 84 -1.64 -4.28 18.74
N VAL A 85 -1.06 -4.09 17.56
CA VAL A 85 0.17 -4.76 17.12
C VAL A 85 1.23 -3.71 16.80
N ASN A 86 2.49 -4.07 16.99
CA ASN A 86 3.60 -3.14 16.70
C ASN A 86 4.23 -3.43 15.33
N SER A 87 3.89 -4.56 14.72
CA SER A 87 4.35 -4.94 13.39
C SER A 87 3.42 -5.95 12.74
N VAL A 88 3.41 -5.95 11.40
CA VAL A 88 2.66 -6.88 10.57
C VAL A 88 3.56 -7.45 9.49
N ILE A 89 3.29 -8.68 9.04
CA ILE A 89 4.06 -9.31 7.96
C ILE A 89 3.39 -9.00 6.63
N SER A 90 4.12 -8.38 5.72
CA SER A 90 3.65 -8.14 4.35
C SER A 90 3.50 -9.44 3.56
N LEU A 91 2.82 -9.38 2.42
CA LEU A 91 2.69 -10.49 1.48
C LEU A 91 4.05 -10.91 0.90
N GLU A 92 4.99 -9.97 0.82
CA GLU A 92 6.39 -10.24 0.44
C GLU A 92 7.16 -11.06 1.50
N GLY A 93 6.68 -11.07 2.75
CA GLY A 93 7.28 -11.80 3.88
C GLY A 93 8.12 -10.93 4.82
N SER A 94 8.38 -9.66 4.46
CA SER A 94 9.09 -8.73 5.32
C SER A 94 8.15 -8.06 6.33
N PRO A 95 8.62 -7.79 7.57
CA PRO A 95 7.84 -7.09 8.58
C PRO A 95 7.71 -5.60 8.23
N ILE A 96 6.55 -5.04 8.54
CA ILE A 96 6.22 -3.61 8.48
C ILE A 96 5.98 -3.16 9.92
N SER A 97 6.76 -2.20 10.40
CA SER A 97 6.55 -1.60 11.72
C SER A 97 5.32 -0.69 11.70
N ILE A 98 4.47 -0.86 12.70
CA ILE A 98 3.28 -0.05 12.92
C ILE A 98 3.48 0.69 14.23
N ASP A 99 3.40 2.02 14.19
CA ASP A 99 3.40 2.86 15.38
C ASP A 99 2.04 3.55 15.49
N CYS A 100 1.40 3.42 16.64
CA CYS A 100 0.12 4.06 16.95
C CYS A 100 0.22 5.03 18.14
N SER A 101 1.44 5.36 18.57
CA SER A 101 1.70 6.08 19.83
C SER A 101 1.42 7.59 19.74
N ASP A 102 1.82 8.23 18.63
CA ASP A 102 1.66 9.69 18.39
C ASP A 102 0.82 9.99 17.13
N GLY A 103 0.03 9.01 16.68
CA GLY A 103 -0.61 9.01 15.37
C GLY A 103 -0.50 7.64 14.75
N PHE A 104 -1.16 7.42 13.60
CA PHE A 104 -1.08 6.13 12.92
C PHE A 104 0.01 6.19 11.86
N GLU A 105 1.15 5.55 12.15
CA GLU A 105 2.34 5.57 11.32
C GLU A 105 2.79 4.15 10.94
N VAL A 106 3.20 3.98 9.69
CA VAL A 106 3.57 2.70 9.08
C VAL A 106 4.96 2.86 8.48
N LYS A 107 5.99 2.33 9.14
CA LYS A 107 7.39 2.36 8.67
C LYS A 107 7.87 3.77 8.23
N ASN A 108 7.58 4.82 9.00
CA ASN A 108 7.83 6.25 8.68
C ASN A 108 6.85 6.88 7.67
N ALA A 109 5.73 6.24 7.39
CA ALA A 109 4.65 6.82 6.60
C ALA A 109 3.43 7.10 7.48
N THR A 110 3.02 8.36 7.55
CA THR A 110 1.82 8.76 8.27
C THR A 110 0.59 8.35 7.48
N VAL A 111 -0.35 7.68 8.13
CA VAL A 111 -1.61 7.29 7.53
C VAL A 111 -2.55 8.49 7.52
N LEU A 112 -2.84 9.02 6.33
CA LEU A 112 -3.72 10.16 6.10
C LEU A 112 -5.20 9.77 6.21
N ALA A 113 -5.55 8.60 5.67
CA ALA A 113 -6.89 8.04 5.75
C ALA A 113 -6.78 6.54 6.00
N ALA A 114 -7.50 6.03 6.98
CA ALA A 114 -7.50 4.62 7.36
C ALA A 114 -8.91 4.04 7.22
N ASP A 115 -9.00 2.72 7.26
CA ASP A 115 -10.28 1.99 7.32
C ASP A 115 -11.18 2.18 6.08
N ILE A 116 -10.58 2.38 4.90
CA ILE A 116 -11.33 2.45 3.65
C ILE A 116 -11.69 1.02 3.24
N GLU A 117 -12.97 0.66 3.38
CA GLU A 117 -13.44 -0.67 3.02
C GLU A 117 -13.47 -0.85 1.49
N ALA A 118 -12.85 -1.94 1.02
CA ALA A 118 -12.88 -2.40 -0.35
C ALA A 118 -13.51 -3.79 -0.42
N ASP A 119 -14.00 -4.20 -1.59
CA ASP A 119 -14.64 -5.51 -1.80
C ASP A 119 -13.74 -6.69 -1.36
N ASN A 120 -12.44 -6.54 -1.60
CA ASN A 120 -11.36 -7.49 -1.38
C ASN A 120 -10.43 -7.09 -0.21
N GLY A 121 -10.86 -6.19 0.69
CA GLY A 121 -9.95 -5.75 1.75
C GLY A 121 -10.21 -4.41 2.43
N VAL A 122 -9.13 -3.82 2.91
CA VAL A 122 -9.07 -2.49 3.53
C VAL A 122 -7.91 -1.71 2.93
N ILE A 123 -8.13 -0.44 2.63
CA ILE A 123 -7.09 0.47 2.15
C ILE A 123 -6.75 1.46 3.27
N HIS A 124 -5.46 1.67 3.49
CA HIS A 124 -4.92 2.72 4.33
C HIS A 124 -4.07 3.65 3.47
N VAL A 125 -4.49 4.90 3.33
CA VAL A 125 -3.79 5.93 2.58
C VAL A 125 -2.63 6.45 3.40
N ILE A 126 -1.43 6.41 2.84
CA ILE A 126 -0.20 6.88 3.48
C ILE A 126 0.43 8.04 2.72
N ASP A 127 1.15 8.90 3.44
CA ASP A 127 1.82 10.10 2.90
C ASP A 127 3.27 9.87 2.45
N ASN A 128 3.78 8.63 2.59
CA ASN A 128 5.12 8.20 2.19
C ASN A 128 5.07 6.79 1.62
N VAL A 129 5.94 6.47 0.66
CA VAL A 129 6.04 5.11 0.10
C VAL A 129 6.88 4.23 1.03
N ILE A 130 6.37 3.06 1.40
CA ILE A 130 7.13 2.11 2.22
C ILE A 130 8.03 1.25 1.34
N LEU A 131 9.33 1.53 1.39
CA LEU A 131 10.34 0.78 0.66
C LEU A 131 11.03 -0.24 1.56
N MET A 132 11.41 -1.39 1.01
CA MET A 132 12.35 -2.31 1.65
C MET A 132 13.72 -1.63 1.63
N GLY A 133 14.33 -1.51 2.81
CA GLY A 133 15.71 -1.04 2.95
C GLY A 133 16.66 -2.21 2.96
#